data_AF-A0A328NQ43-F1
#
_entry.id   AF-A0A328NQ43-F1
#
_cell.length_a   1.000
_cell.length_b   1.000
_cell.length_c   1.000
_cell.angle_alpha   90.00
_cell.angle_beta   90.00
_cell.angle_gamma   90.00
#
_symmetry.space_group_name_H-M   'P 1'
#
loop_
_entity.id
_entity.type
_entity.pdbx_description
1 polymer ?
#
loop_
_entity_poly.entity_id
_entity_poly.type
_entity_poly.pdbx_seq_one_letter_code
_entity_poly.pdbx_strand_id
1 'polypeptide(L)'
;MGMGAGEARLSIDCGSAGTQAVLAWADGSAHVLSLDGNPSLHSASYMPATGQAAAQPSAFIPGPRHPVEDATAGDTGGNALEIAAAPLRLVAAEAERVVGQPARDVRVVVPAGWGPRRRTWMRQVAHRAGLPQPRLVEAPVAVAEYLLATGVRVPVGAFLVVCDVGAGAEVTVLRRGPAGFEVLATLADAAAGGAAVDHALADALIGASAGEGQGASRASVADSVRVAKEALVSHPAVTVPLPERPPVIANSAMLDEAVRPVAWRVAQLTQETVAAAELTVGDLAGIYCVGGSAQLPHLAAAIAEHTGAAPVVVPEPGLVAARGAADVAAVDTATVERVEVPVPPVRRAAAIAVPGFASLALIWQCLLTAEEHGVLGVHYSVSVNWGEFTMAAVMALLACLAAGTVLGSLIAARSPTPGTRTEGGRVSVGILAAVSLGAAIAGLYAVVTSQYFGMPVGPYLKWALWPIAPVSVMAVAMAVVAARQWRAPYGGWSALLAAPTGSIVAATLGMGLIQYSLTADRWPDRILWIDIAGRVGGLLLGVAVVMAVVTPLMFRLILAAPLAVIFAAIVSRRAAGMLGVIYAIAVATWWATRLWSRVLRPAPPARTAPPTGPVRAHMSPGGGG
;
A
#
# COMPACT_ATOMS: atom_id res chain seq x y z
N MET A 1 17.72 20.59 19.92
CA MET A 1 18.37 21.91 20.11
C MET A 1 17.29 22.98 20.01
N GLY A 2 17.12 23.83 21.02
CA GLY A 2 16.13 24.93 20.99
C GLY A 2 16.60 26.08 20.10
N MET A 3 15.68 26.81 19.47
CA MET A 3 16.00 27.97 18.61
C MET A 3 16.52 29.13 19.46
N GLY A 4 17.61 29.77 19.03
CA GLY A 4 18.11 30.99 19.65
C GLY A 4 17.19 32.20 19.40
N ALA A 5 17.31 33.24 20.23
CA ALA A 5 16.59 34.50 20.01
C ALA A 5 17.01 35.11 18.65
N GLY A 6 16.04 35.33 17.75
CA GLY A 6 16.27 35.84 16.39
C GLY A 6 16.55 34.78 15.32
N GLU A 7 16.61 33.49 15.67
CA GLU A 7 16.68 32.41 14.67
C GLU A 7 15.28 32.07 14.15
N ALA A 8 15.12 32.11 12.82
CA ALA A 8 13.90 31.71 12.14
C ALA A 8 14.02 30.29 11.58
N ARG A 9 12.94 29.52 11.69
CA ARG A 9 12.76 28.24 11.04
C ARG A 9 12.07 28.45 9.69
N LEU A 10 12.67 27.94 8.63
CA LEU A 10 12.10 27.97 7.30
C LEU A 10 11.39 26.65 7.01
N SER A 11 10.09 26.71 6.74
CA SER A 11 9.29 25.57 6.32
C SER A 11 8.83 25.77 4.89
N ILE A 12 9.06 24.78 4.04
CA ILE A 12 8.80 24.84 2.60
C ILE A 12 7.85 23.70 2.23
N ASP A 13 6.71 24.02 1.62
CA ASP A 13 5.89 23.04 0.91
C ASP A 13 6.08 23.19 -0.59
N CYS A 14 6.79 22.25 -1.18
CA CYS A 14 6.99 22.18 -2.61
C CYS A 14 5.80 21.46 -3.25
N GLY A 15 4.63 22.07 -3.36
CA GLY A 15 3.45 21.51 -4.02
C GLY A 15 3.67 21.08 -5.47
N SER A 16 2.75 20.31 -6.04
CA SER A 16 2.76 20.01 -7.48
C SER A 16 2.32 21.23 -8.31
N ALA A 17 1.45 22.08 -7.75
CA ALA A 17 0.93 23.28 -8.40
C ALA A 17 1.71 24.55 -8.03
N GLY A 18 2.25 24.62 -6.81
CA GLY A 18 3.03 25.75 -6.35
C GLY A 18 3.87 25.46 -5.11
N THR A 19 4.95 26.21 -4.95
CA THR A 19 5.86 26.18 -3.82
C THR A 19 5.49 27.31 -2.86
N GLN A 20 5.25 26.96 -1.60
CA GLN A 20 4.92 27.90 -0.53
C GLN A 20 5.95 27.78 0.58
N ALA A 21 6.21 28.88 1.28
CA ALA A 21 7.17 28.90 2.36
C ALA A 21 6.72 29.79 3.52
N VAL A 22 7.03 29.36 4.73
CA VAL A 22 6.69 30.03 5.98
C VAL A 22 7.95 30.13 6.83
N LEU A 23 8.21 31.33 7.34
CA LEU A 23 9.17 31.56 8.42
C LEU A 23 8.44 31.55 9.75
N ALA A 24 8.98 30.85 10.74
CA ALA A 24 8.47 30.87 12.11
C ALA A 24 9.57 31.18 13.11
N TRP A 25 9.25 31.97 14.13
CA TRP A 25 10.17 32.38 15.19
C TRP A 25 9.79 31.75 16.53
N ALA A 26 10.71 31.82 17.50
CA ALA A 26 10.54 31.20 18.81
C ALA A 26 9.41 31.85 19.65
N ASP A 27 9.00 33.06 19.31
CA ASP A 27 7.88 33.78 19.94
C ASP A 27 6.50 33.30 19.45
N GLY A 28 6.47 32.32 18.53
CA GLY A 28 5.25 31.79 17.94
C GLY A 28 4.72 32.62 16.77
N SER A 29 5.41 33.70 16.38
CA SER A 29 5.06 34.43 15.17
C SER A 29 5.44 33.62 13.93
N ALA A 30 4.61 33.70 12.89
CA ALA A 30 4.86 33.08 11.60
C ALA A 30 4.55 34.06 10.47
N HIS A 31 5.40 34.08 9.44
CA HIS A 31 5.28 34.94 8.28
C HIS A 31 5.34 34.09 7.00
N VAL A 32 4.31 34.21 6.16
CA VAL A 32 4.30 33.58 4.83
C VAL A 32 5.22 34.39 3.92
N LEU A 33 6.16 33.73 3.25
CA LEU A 33 7.07 34.40 2.33
C LEU A 33 6.34 34.80 1.06
N SER A 34 6.50 36.06 0.66
CA SER A 34 6.02 36.58 -0.62
C SER A 34 7.12 36.41 -1.67
N LEU A 35 6.93 35.47 -2.57
CA LEU A 35 7.86 35.11 -3.62
C LEU A 35 7.44 35.83 -4.92
N ASP A 36 8.25 36.76 -5.41
CA ASP A 36 7.93 37.64 -6.54
C ASP A 36 6.59 38.39 -6.40
N GLY A 37 6.25 38.78 -5.17
CA GLY A 37 5.00 39.49 -4.85
C GLY A 37 3.77 38.60 -4.68
N ASN A 38 3.92 37.27 -4.78
CA ASN A 38 2.83 36.30 -4.59
C ASN A 38 3.11 35.36 -3.40
N PRO A 39 2.07 34.88 -2.69
CA PRO A 39 2.23 33.95 -1.56
C PRO A 39 2.63 32.52 -1.98
N SER A 40 2.70 32.23 -3.29
CA SER A 40 3.15 30.96 -3.85
C SER A 40 3.85 31.14 -5.19
N LEU A 41 4.96 30.44 -5.41
CA LEU A 41 5.60 30.32 -6.73
C LEU A 41 4.99 29.17 -7.51
N HIS A 42 4.80 29.32 -8.82
CA HIS A 42 4.54 28.16 -9.66
C HIS A 42 5.73 27.20 -9.62
N SER A 43 5.48 25.94 -9.28
CA SER A 43 6.54 24.95 -9.11
C SER A 43 7.12 24.46 -10.45
N ALA A 44 6.43 24.69 -11.57
CA ALA A 44 6.92 24.34 -12.89
C ALA A 44 7.86 25.42 -13.44
N SER A 45 8.95 24.99 -14.06
CA SER A 45 9.97 25.89 -14.61
C SER A 45 10.28 25.51 -16.06
N TYR A 46 10.46 26.53 -16.89
CA TYR A 46 10.78 26.40 -18.32
C TYR A 46 12.23 26.80 -18.58
N MET A 47 12.85 26.18 -19.58
CA MET A 47 14.17 26.56 -20.08
C MET A 47 14.05 27.40 -21.38
N PRO A 48 14.78 28.53 -21.52
CA PRO A 48 15.57 29.19 -20.49
C PRO A 48 14.66 29.91 -19.48
N ALA A 49 15.20 30.23 -18.29
CA ALA A 49 14.50 30.85 -17.16
C ALA A 49 14.09 32.32 -17.40
N THR A 50 13.60 32.66 -18.60
CA THR A 50 13.25 34.00 -19.06
C THR A 50 11.74 34.21 -19.22
N GLY A 51 10.91 33.56 -18.39
CA GLY A 51 9.49 33.90 -18.23
C GLY A 51 8.58 33.74 -19.46
N GLN A 52 9.07 33.25 -20.59
CA GLN A 52 8.27 33.09 -21.82
C GLN A 52 7.71 31.66 -21.91
N ALA A 53 6.72 31.37 -21.06
CA ALA A 53 6.04 30.07 -20.98
C ALA A 53 5.26 29.67 -22.25
N ALA A 54 4.94 30.61 -23.14
CA ALA A 54 4.04 30.39 -24.27
C ALA A 54 4.68 29.73 -25.51
N ALA A 55 6.02 29.69 -25.62
CA ALA A 55 6.66 29.43 -26.93
C ALA A 55 7.20 28.00 -27.16
N GLN A 56 7.46 27.18 -26.11
CA GLN A 56 8.11 25.87 -26.30
C GLN A 56 7.58 24.78 -25.34
N PRO A 57 6.63 23.93 -25.78
CA PRO A 57 6.11 22.80 -25.00
C PRO A 57 7.16 21.75 -24.61
N SER A 58 8.26 21.65 -25.37
CA SER A 58 9.36 20.69 -25.16
C SER A 58 10.32 21.06 -24.03
N ALA A 59 10.21 22.27 -23.47
CA ALA A 59 11.07 22.78 -22.39
C ALA A 59 10.40 22.77 -21.00
N PHE A 60 9.22 22.15 -20.87
CA PHE A 60 8.46 22.06 -19.64
C PHE A 60 9.03 21.00 -18.70
N ILE A 61 9.44 21.40 -17.51
CA ILE A 61 9.92 20.46 -16.48
C ILE A 61 9.03 20.57 -15.25
N PRO A 62 8.35 19.47 -14.86
CA PRO A 62 7.45 19.47 -13.72
C PRO A 62 8.25 19.75 -12.44
N GLY A 63 7.59 20.38 -11.47
CA GLY A 63 8.24 20.96 -10.30
C GLY A 63 8.97 19.98 -9.37
N PRO A 64 9.49 20.46 -8.22
CA PRO A 64 10.44 19.73 -7.38
C PRO A 64 9.98 18.34 -6.91
N ARG A 65 8.66 18.06 -6.96
CA ARG A 65 8.03 16.77 -6.62
C ARG A 65 8.21 15.65 -7.66
N HIS A 66 8.61 15.94 -8.90
CA HIS A 66 8.67 14.94 -9.98
C HIS A 66 10.12 14.64 -10.40
N PRO A 67 10.69 13.49 -10.02
CA PRO A 67 11.99 13.04 -10.53
C PRO A 67 11.93 12.75 -12.04
N VAL A 68 13.06 12.92 -12.72
CA VAL A 68 13.25 12.81 -14.18
C VAL A 68 12.77 11.51 -14.82
N GLU A 69 12.60 10.42 -14.07
CA GLU A 69 12.13 9.16 -14.65
C GLU A 69 10.66 9.17 -15.08
N ASP A 70 9.88 10.18 -14.68
CA ASP A 70 8.53 10.44 -15.19
C ASP A 70 8.53 11.44 -16.38
N ALA A 71 9.70 12.00 -16.75
CA ALA A 71 9.86 12.87 -17.92
C ALA A 71 10.31 12.05 -19.14
N THR A 72 9.54 12.11 -20.22
CA THR A 72 9.88 11.45 -21.49
C THR A 72 11.24 11.90 -21.99
N ALA A 73 12.08 10.92 -22.31
CA ALA A 73 13.49 11.06 -22.66
C ALA A 73 13.79 12.21 -23.63
N GLY A 74 14.54 13.20 -23.13
CA GLY A 74 15.24 14.23 -23.89
C GLY A 74 16.50 14.65 -23.11
N ASP A 75 17.59 13.92 -23.34
CA ASP A 75 19.00 14.23 -23.04
C ASP A 75 19.32 15.31 -21.97
N THR A 76 18.89 15.13 -20.71
CA THR A 76 19.09 16.11 -19.62
C THR A 76 19.51 15.48 -18.29
N GLY A 77 20.39 14.49 -18.33
CA GLY A 77 20.89 13.76 -17.15
C GLY A 77 21.50 14.64 -16.03
N GLY A 78 21.85 15.90 -16.30
CA GLY A 78 22.35 16.86 -15.31
C GLY A 78 21.46 18.08 -15.02
N ASN A 79 20.45 18.39 -15.85
CA ASN A 79 19.73 19.67 -15.77
C ASN A 79 18.54 19.64 -14.79
N ALA A 80 17.88 18.50 -14.62
CA ALA A 80 16.64 18.47 -13.85
C ALA A 80 16.78 18.75 -12.36
N LEU A 81 17.92 18.38 -11.75
CA LEU A 81 18.20 18.73 -10.36
C LEU A 81 18.38 20.25 -10.21
N GLU A 82 19.03 20.88 -11.20
CA GLU A 82 19.23 22.33 -11.23
C GLU A 82 17.91 23.08 -11.38
N ILE A 83 17.01 22.55 -12.19
CA ILE A 83 15.71 23.12 -12.46
C ILE A 83 14.78 22.94 -11.25
N ALA A 84 14.75 21.74 -10.66
CA ALA A 84 14.00 21.48 -9.43
C ALA A 84 14.50 22.32 -8.25
N ALA A 85 15.77 22.72 -8.24
CA ALA A 85 16.36 23.56 -7.20
C ALA A 85 16.04 25.05 -7.37
N ALA A 86 15.67 25.52 -8.57
CA ALA A 86 15.42 26.93 -8.84
C ALA A 86 14.32 27.54 -7.93
N PRO A 87 13.13 26.93 -7.76
CA PRO A 87 12.12 27.45 -6.83
C PRO A 87 12.63 27.54 -5.38
N LEU A 88 13.43 26.56 -4.93
CA LEU A 88 13.97 26.56 -3.57
C LEU A 88 15.07 27.63 -3.39
N ARG A 89 15.82 27.99 -4.44
CA ARG A 89 16.77 29.11 -4.39
C ARG A 89 16.06 30.44 -4.19
N LEU A 90 14.94 30.66 -4.88
CA LEU A 90 14.12 31.87 -4.69
C LEU A 90 13.59 31.94 -3.25
N VAL A 91 13.09 30.82 -2.72
CA VAL A 91 12.67 30.72 -1.32
C VAL A 91 13.83 31.00 -0.35
N ALA A 92 15.02 30.45 -0.62
CA ALA A 92 16.20 30.65 0.23
C ALA A 92 16.64 32.14 0.24
N ALA A 93 16.71 32.76 -0.93
CA ALA A 93 17.09 34.16 -1.07
C ALA A 93 16.08 35.10 -0.39
N GLU A 94 14.79 34.83 -0.55
CA GLU A 94 13.74 35.62 0.09
C GLU A 94 13.72 35.41 1.62
N ALA A 95 13.92 34.17 2.08
CA ALA A 95 14.08 33.89 3.50
C ALA A 95 15.27 34.66 4.12
N GLU A 96 16.42 34.65 3.44
CA GLU A 96 17.61 35.39 3.87
C GLU A 96 17.37 36.91 3.86
N ARG A 97 16.63 37.44 2.87
CA ARG A 97 16.24 38.85 2.81
C ARG A 97 15.37 39.27 4.00
N VAL A 98 14.42 38.42 4.41
CA VAL A 98 13.51 38.70 5.53
C VAL A 98 14.20 38.53 6.90
N VAL A 99 15.02 37.49 7.06
CA VAL A 99 15.66 37.15 8.34
C VAL A 99 16.99 37.91 8.54
N GLY A 100 17.63 38.37 7.46
CA GLY A 100 18.95 39.02 7.45
C GLY A 100 20.14 38.06 7.53
N GLN A 101 19.88 36.75 7.56
CA GLN A 101 20.88 35.69 7.60
C GLN A 101 20.32 34.38 7.01
N PRO A 102 21.16 33.44 6.55
CA PRO A 102 20.71 32.15 6.04
C PRO A 102 19.92 31.35 7.08
N ALA A 103 18.79 30.77 6.66
CA ALA A 103 17.99 29.90 7.52
C ALA A 103 18.76 28.63 7.92
N ARG A 104 18.88 28.36 9.22
CA ARG A 104 19.62 27.20 9.76
C ARG A 104 18.73 25.96 9.95
N ASP A 105 17.50 26.15 10.39
CA ASP A 105 16.50 25.09 10.54
C ASP A 105 15.56 25.12 9.33
N VAL A 106 15.77 24.18 8.40
CA VAL A 106 14.98 24.05 7.18
C VAL A 106 14.16 22.78 7.23
N ARG A 107 12.86 22.92 6.98
CA ARG A 107 11.90 21.83 6.93
C ARG A 107 11.24 21.81 5.58
N VAL A 108 11.16 20.63 4.98
CA VAL A 108 10.55 20.45 3.67
C VAL A 108 9.41 19.45 3.80
N VAL A 109 8.22 19.90 3.46
CA VAL A 109 7.01 19.07 3.42
C VAL A 109 7.11 18.11 2.25
N VAL A 110 6.82 16.83 2.50
CA VAL A 110 6.79 15.78 1.50
C VAL A 110 5.52 14.92 1.65
N PRO A 111 4.99 14.35 0.56
CA PRO A 111 3.87 13.40 0.66
C PRO A 111 4.20 12.19 1.53
N ALA A 112 3.23 11.67 2.28
CA ALA A 112 3.47 10.56 3.21
C ALA A 112 3.82 9.27 2.48
N GLY A 113 3.21 9.04 1.30
CA GLY A 113 3.48 7.88 0.44
C GLY A 113 4.88 7.84 -0.19
N TRP A 114 5.70 8.89 -0.02
CA TRP A 114 7.02 8.94 -0.66
C TRP A 114 8.01 7.94 -0.09
N GLY A 115 8.43 7.01 -0.96
CA GLY A 115 9.54 6.11 -0.70
C GLY A 115 10.89 6.84 -0.59
N PRO A 116 11.91 6.27 0.09
CA PRO A 116 13.11 7.04 0.39
C PRO A 116 13.98 7.46 -0.81
N ARG A 117 13.75 6.93 -2.02
CA ARG A 117 14.38 7.47 -3.23
C ARG A 117 13.92 8.90 -3.53
N ARG A 118 12.61 9.17 -3.47
CA ARG A 118 12.04 10.52 -3.66
C ARG A 118 12.42 11.47 -2.53
N ARG A 119 12.56 10.94 -1.31
CA ARG A 119 13.06 11.71 -0.15
C ARG A 119 14.53 12.09 -0.30
N THR A 120 15.38 11.18 -0.79
CA THR A 120 16.78 11.52 -1.11
C THR A 120 16.86 12.54 -2.24
N TRP A 121 16.05 12.39 -3.28
CA TRP A 121 15.92 13.39 -4.34
C TRP A 121 15.61 14.78 -3.78
N MET A 122 14.60 14.92 -2.92
CA MET A 122 14.27 16.23 -2.32
C MET A 122 15.41 16.81 -1.49
N ARG A 123 16.16 15.98 -0.75
CA ARG A 123 17.35 16.47 -0.04
C ARG A 123 18.45 16.94 -0.99
N GLN A 124 18.64 16.27 -2.12
CA GLN A 124 19.57 16.70 -3.16
C GLN A 124 19.13 18.01 -3.80
N VAL A 125 17.82 18.18 -4.06
CA VAL A 125 17.24 19.42 -4.58
C VAL A 125 17.48 20.58 -3.61
N ALA A 126 17.19 20.38 -2.31
CA ALA A 126 17.44 21.40 -1.29
C ALA A 126 18.94 21.75 -1.16
N HIS A 127 19.82 20.74 -1.15
CA HIS A 127 21.26 20.96 -1.12
C HIS A 127 21.74 21.74 -2.35
N ARG A 128 21.22 21.40 -3.54
CA ARG A 128 21.52 22.10 -4.79
C ARG A 128 20.99 23.53 -4.81
N ALA A 129 19.96 23.82 -4.03
CA ALA A 129 19.42 25.16 -3.82
C ALA A 129 20.21 25.99 -2.78
N GLY A 130 21.26 25.44 -2.17
CA GLY A 130 22.05 26.12 -1.14
C GLY A 130 21.42 26.10 0.25
N LEU A 131 20.35 25.33 0.46
CA LEU A 131 19.74 25.13 1.78
C LEU A 131 20.56 24.13 2.60
N PRO A 132 20.64 24.28 3.95
CA PRO A 132 21.19 23.25 4.82
C PRO A 132 20.37 21.95 4.71
N GLN A 133 20.92 20.85 5.24
CA GLN A 133 20.27 19.55 5.16
C GLN A 133 18.85 19.62 5.76
N PRO A 134 17.78 19.46 4.95
CA PRO A 134 16.44 19.71 5.43
C PRO A 134 15.92 18.53 6.24
N ARG A 135 15.12 18.82 7.26
CA ARG A 135 14.26 17.84 7.90
C ARG A 135 13.02 17.66 7.02
N LEU A 136 12.81 16.44 6.53
CA LEU A 136 11.61 16.13 5.77
C LEU A 136 10.46 15.85 6.74
N VAL A 137 9.31 16.49 6.50
CA VAL A 137 8.10 16.34 7.31
C VAL A 137 6.99 15.82 6.41
N GLU A 138 6.31 14.75 6.80
CA GLU A 138 5.14 14.26 6.07
C GLU A 138 4.02 15.30 6.12
N ALA A 139 3.47 15.67 4.96
CA ALA A 139 2.37 16.61 4.83
C ALA A 139 1.19 16.33 5.78
N PRO A 140 0.63 15.10 5.85
CA PRO A 140 -0.49 14.85 6.76
C PRO A 140 -0.11 14.97 8.24
N VAL A 141 1.14 14.66 8.61
CA VAL A 141 1.63 14.84 9.99
C VAL A 141 1.77 16.32 10.33
N ALA A 142 2.33 17.12 9.41
CA ALA A 142 2.40 18.58 9.58
C ALA A 142 1.01 19.18 9.78
N VAL A 143 0.04 18.79 8.95
CA VAL A 143 -1.35 19.22 9.07
C VAL A 143 -1.94 18.84 10.43
N ALA A 144 -1.75 17.60 10.87
CA ALA A 144 -2.30 17.14 12.14
C ALA A 144 -1.70 17.88 13.35
N GLU A 145 -0.40 18.18 13.32
CA GLU A 145 0.24 19.01 14.35
C GLU A 145 -0.27 20.46 14.32
N TYR A 146 -0.51 21.04 13.14
CA TYR A 146 -1.14 22.36 13.01
C TYR A 146 -2.56 22.38 13.60
N LEU A 147 -3.35 21.33 13.37
CA LEU A 147 -4.69 21.21 13.95
C LEU A 147 -4.63 21.20 15.49
N LEU A 148 -3.66 20.48 16.08
CA LEU A 148 -3.45 20.52 17.53
C LEU A 148 -3.05 21.91 18.02
N ALA A 149 -2.12 22.57 17.34
CA ALA A 149 -1.66 23.91 17.69
C ALA A 149 -2.78 24.96 17.62
N THR A 150 -3.74 24.78 16.70
CA THR A 150 -4.91 25.66 16.54
C THR A 150 -6.11 25.28 17.43
N GLY A 151 -5.93 24.32 18.34
CA GLY A 151 -6.90 23.99 19.39
C GLY A 151 -7.84 22.82 19.09
N VAL A 152 -7.65 22.10 17.97
CA VAL A 152 -8.39 20.86 17.70
C VAL A 152 -7.96 19.80 18.71
N ARG A 153 -8.92 19.24 19.44
CA ARG A 153 -8.65 18.22 20.46
C ARG A 153 -8.62 16.83 19.83
N VAL A 154 -7.42 16.28 19.67
CA VAL A 154 -7.22 14.88 19.25
C VAL A 154 -6.53 14.12 20.39
N PRO A 155 -7.25 13.33 21.20
CA PRO A 155 -6.65 12.62 22.32
C PRO A 155 -5.68 11.52 21.83
N VAL A 156 -4.71 11.18 22.68
CA VAL A 156 -3.81 10.04 22.40
C VAL A 156 -4.64 8.77 22.21
N GLY A 157 -4.36 8.04 21.13
CA GLY A 157 -5.10 6.88 20.69
C GLY A 157 -6.16 7.16 19.63
N ALA A 158 -6.61 8.40 19.45
CA ALA A 158 -7.60 8.75 18.45
C ALA A 158 -7.03 8.74 17.02
N PHE A 159 -7.92 8.56 16.06
CA PHE A 159 -7.62 8.50 14.64
C PHE A 159 -8.17 9.72 13.92
N LEU A 160 -7.49 10.20 12.90
CA LEU A 160 -8.01 11.24 12.02
C LEU A 160 -7.60 10.96 10.58
N VAL A 161 -8.35 11.53 9.64
CA VAL A 161 -8.03 11.44 8.22
C VAL A 161 -7.62 12.81 7.72
N VAL A 162 -6.54 12.88 6.96
CA VAL A 162 -6.15 14.05 6.16
C VAL A 162 -6.33 13.72 4.69
N CYS A 163 -7.21 14.46 4.01
CA CYS A 163 -7.43 14.40 2.57
C CYS A 163 -6.72 15.59 1.92
N ASP A 164 -5.51 15.39 1.40
CA ASP A 164 -4.75 16.39 0.64
C ASP A 164 -5.18 16.34 -0.83
N VAL A 165 -5.94 17.35 -1.25
CA VAL A 165 -6.44 17.51 -2.63
C VAL A 165 -5.70 18.68 -3.27
N GLY A 166 -4.55 18.36 -3.87
CA GLY A 166 -3.72 19.26 -4.65
C GLY A 166 -3.93 19.09 -6.15
N ALA A 167 -2.87 18.84 -6.91
CA ALA A 167 -2.95 18.50 -8.33
C ALA A 167 -3.56 17.09 -8.56
N GLY A 168 -3.25 16.15 -7.66
CA GLY A 168 -3.98 14.90 -7.45
C GLY A 168 -4.48 14.85 -6.00
N ALA A 169 -4.99 13.69 -5.55
CA ALA A 169 -5.38 13.50 -4.16
C ALA A 169 -4.48 12.47 -3.46
N GLU A 170 -4.14 12.74 -2.22
CA GLU A 170 -3.56 11.80 -1.28
C GLU A 170 -4.41 11.81 -0.01
N VAL A 171 -4.92 10.64 0.39
CA VAL A 171 -5.65 10.48 1.65
C VAL A 171 -4.79 9.66 2.60
N THR A 172 -4.64 10.14 3.82
CA THR A 172 -3.86 9.49 4.88
C THR A 172 -4.65 9.37 6.17
N VAL A 173 -4.65 8.18 6.76
CA VAL A 173 -5.17 7.92 8.11
C VAL A 173 -4.02 8.02 9.10
N LEU A 174 -4.19 8.85 10.13
CA LEU A 174 -3.24 9.06 11.20
C LEU A 174 -3.79 8.56 12.54
N ARG A 175 -2.89 8.12 13.42
CA ARG A 175 -3.17 7.87 14.83
C ARG A 175 -2.40 8.87 15.68
N ARG A 176 -3.03 9.46 16.70
CA ARG A 176 -2.32 10.24 17.70
C ARG A 176 -1.59 9.30 18.67
N GLY A 177 -0.27 9.27 18.60
CA GLY A 177 0.59 8.64 19.60
C GLY A 177 0.94 9.60 20.75
N PRO A 178 1.65 9.11 21.79
CA PRO A 178 2.06 9.94 22.92
C PRO A 178 3.10 11.02 22.54
N ALA A 179 3.88 10.79 21.48
CA ALA A 179 4.97 11.67 21.07
C ALA A 179 4.73 12.39 19.73
N GLY A 180 3.62 12.14 19.05
CA GLY A 180 3.36 12.66 17.69
C GLY A 180 2.26 11.87 16.96
N PHE A 181 2.05 12.18 15.69
CA PHE A 181 1.16 11.39 14.82
C PHE A 181 1.89 10.27 14.08
N GLU A 182 1.24 9.12 13.99
CA GLU A 182 1.70 7.94 13.25
C GLU A 182 0.84 7.73 12.01
N VAL A 183 1.46 7.44 10.87
CA VAL A 183 0.76 7.12 9.62
C VAL A 183 0.35 5.64 9.63
N LEU A 184 -0.96 5.37 9.49
CA LEU A 184 -1.49 3.99 9.43
C LEU A 184 -1.64 3.50 8.00
N ALA A 185 -2.24 4.32 7.14
CA ALA A 185 -2.45 4.01 5.73
C ALA A 185 -2.45 5.31 4.92
N THR A 186 -1.92 5.23 3.70
CA THR A 186 -1.95 6.31 2.71
C THR A 186 -2.29 5.72 1.36
N LEU A 187 -3.30 6.28 0.69
CA LEU A 187 -3.58 6.02 -0.72
C LEU A 187 -3.57 7.33 -1.49
N ALA A 188 -3.13 7.28 -2.74
CA ALA A 188 -3.04 8.45 -3.59
C ALA A 188 -3.54 8.13 -5.00
N ASP A 189 -4.16 9.12 -5.64
CA ASP A 189 -4.64 9.06 -7.01
C ASP A 189 -4.28 10.36 -7.75
N ALA A 190 -3.38 10.25 -8.73
CA ALA A 190 -2.91 11.38 -9.51
C ALA A 190 -3.99 11.97 -10.43
N ALA A 191 -5.04 11.19 -10.75
CA ALA A 191 -6.16 11.64 -11.59
C ALA A 191 -7.31 12.25 -10.75
N ALA A 192 -7.22 12.23 -9.42
CA ALA A 192 -8.26 12.74 -8.53
C ALA A 192 -7.85 14.07 -7.89
N GLY A 193 -7.69 15.13 -8.67
CA GLY A 193 -7.37 16.45 -8.11
C GLY A 193 -7.51 17.59 -9.10
N GLY A 194 -6.92 18.73 -8.75
CA GLY A 194 -7.06 19.98 -9.51
C GLY A 194 -6.59 19.88 -10.96
N ALA A 195 -5.61 19.03 -11.27
CA ALA A 195 -5.12 18.87 -12.65
C ALA A 195 -6.16 18.19 -13.55
N ALA A 196 -6.95 17.25 -13.00
CA ALA A 196 -8.04 16.62 -13.74
C ALA A 196 -9.20 17.60 -13.98
N VAL A 197 -9.47 18.48 -13.02
CA VAL A 197 -10.43 19.58 -13.19
C VAL A 197 -9.95 20.58 -14.24
N ASP A 198 -8.67 20.96 -14.21
CA ASP A 198 -8.07 21.83 -15.22
C ASP A 198 -8.22 21.21 -16.63
N HIS A 199 -7.97 19.91 -16.77
CA HIS A 199 -8.13 19.20 -18.04
C HIS A 199 -9.59 19.17 -18.51
N ALA A 200 -10.54 18.83 -17.63
CA ALA A 200 -11.94 18.77 -17.97
C ALA A 200 -12.51 20.15 -18.34
N LEU A 201 -12.09 21.20 -17.63
CA LEU A 201 -12.50 22.58 -17.91
C LEU A 201 -11.88 23.08 -19.22
N ALA A 202 -10.61 22.74 -19.49
CA ALA A 202 -9.97 23.04 -20.77
C ALA A 202 -10.73 22.41 -21.93
N ASP A 203 -11.10 21.13 -21.83
CA ASP A 203 -11.87 20.41 -22.84
C ASP A 203 -13.24 21.03 -23.10
N ALA A 204 -13.92 21.46 -22.03
CA ALA A 204 -15.20 22.15 -22.13
C ALA A 204 -15.08 23.51 -22.85
N LEU A 205 -13.96 24.21 -22.68
CA LEU A 205 -13.73 25.55 -23.25
C LEU A 205 -13.24 25.53 -24.70
N ILE A 206 -12.36 24.59 -25.08
CA ILE A 206 -11.78 24.53 -26.44
C ILE A 206 -12.48 23.53 -27.37
N GLY A 207 -13.33 22.65 -26.82
CA GLY A 207 -14.02 21.56 -27.51
C GLY A 207 -13.18 20.28 -27.62
N ALA A 208 -13.83 19.12 -27.56
CA ALA A 208 -13.19 17.78 -27.55
C ALA A 208 -12.36 17.43 -28.81
N SER A 209 -12.47 18.20 -29.89
CA SER A 209 -11.83 17.93 -31.19
C SER A 209 -10.51 18.67 -31.44
N ALA A 210 -9.89 19.28 -30.43
CA ALA A 210 -8.62 20.02 -30.57
C ALA A 210 -7.36 19.13 -30.81
N GLY A 211 -7.54 17.93 -31.39
CA GLY A 211 -6.48 16.97 -31.68
C GLY A 211 -5.82 17.11 -33.06
N GLU A 212 -6.44 17.80 -34.03
CA GLU A 212 -5.94 17.79 -35.41
C GLU A 212 -6.09 19.18 -36.06
N GLY A 213 -5.00 19.96 -36.08
CA GLY A 213 -4.83 21.14 -36.94
C GLY A 213 -5.28 22.50 -36.37
N GLN A 214 -4.33 23.42 -36.19
CA GLN A 214 -4.50 24.89 -36.10
C GLN A 214 -5.55 25.42 -35.08
N GLY A 215 -5.50 24.93 -33.83
CA GLY A 215 -6.27 25.49 -32.72
C GLY A 215 -5.51 25.45 -31.40
N ALA A 216 -5.97 26.24 -30.41
CA ALA A 216 -5.42 26.24 -29.05
C ALA A 216 -5.37 24.82 -28.48
N SER A 217 -4.19 24.37 -28.09
CA SER A 217 -3.97 23.07 -27.46
C SER A 217 -4.23 23.14 -25.96
N ARG A 218 -4.48 22.00 -25.29
CA ARG A 218 -4.59 21.94 -23.82
C ARG A 218 -3.39 22.61 -23.12
N ALA A 219 -2.19 22.41 -23.66
CA ALA A 219 -0.98 22.99 -23.11
C ALA A 219 -0.96 24.53 -23.22
N SER A 220 -1.48 25.09 -24.32
CA SER A 220 -1.45 26.55 -24.55
C SER A 220 -2.51 27.32 -23.74
N VAL A 221 -3.53 26.63 -23.21
CA VAL A 221 -4.59 27.24 -22.36
C VAL A 221 -4.46 26.88 -20.88
N ALA A 222 -3.53 26.01 -20.51
CA ALA A 222 -3.45 25.41 -19.17
C ALA A 222 -3.39 26.45 -18.05
N ASP A 223 -2.68 27.55 -18.27
CA ASP A 223 -2.53 28.61 -17.27
C ASP A 223 -3.81 29.45 -17.13
N SER A 224 -4.37 29.92 -18.25
CA SER A 224 -5.65 30.64 -18.28
C SER A 224 -6.78 29.83 -17.64
N VAL A 225 -6.83 28.52 -17.89
CA VAL A 225 -7.85 27.62 -17.34
C VAL A 225 -7.69 27.43 -15.83
N ARG A 226 -6.44 27.32 -15.34
CA ARG A 226 -6.19 27.20 -13.90
C ARG A 226 -6.61 28.47 -13.15
N VAL A 227 -6.22 29.64 -13.67
CA VAL A 227 -6.64 30.94 -13.13
C VAL A 227 -8.16 31.06 -13.15
N ALA A 228 -8.81 30.63 -14.23
CA ALA A 228 -10.27 30.61 -14.32
C ALA A 228 -10.91 29.68 -13.28
N LYS A 229 -10.40 28.46 -13.11
CA LYS A 229 -10.88 27.50 -12.10
C LYS A 229 -10.80 28.12 -10.70
N GLU A 230 -9.65 28.69 -10.33
CA GLU A 230 -9.44 29.31 -9.02
C GLU A 230 -10.39 30.50 -8.79
N ALA A 231 -10.58 31.35 -9.80
CA ALA A 231 -11.51 32.48 -9.72
C ALA A 231 -12.99 32.03 -9.66
N LEU A 232 -13.36 30.95 -10.34
CA LEU A 232 -14.73 30.41 -10.36
C LEU A 232 -15.19 29.81 -9.02
N VAL A 233 -14.27 29.55 -8.07
CA VAL A 233 -14.63 29.15 -6.70
C VAL A 233 -15.38 30.30 -5.98
N SER A 234 -15.05 31.56 -6.31
CA SER A 234 -15.63 32.75 -5.68
C SER A 234 -16.48 33.61 -6.62
N HIS A 235 -16.41 33.39 -7.93
CA HIS A 235 -17.11 34.16 -8.95
C HIS A 235 -18.01 33.27 -9.81
N PRO A 236 -19.24 33.71 -10.15
CA PRO A 236 -20.17 32.89 -10.92
C PRO A 236 -19.71 32.68 -12.38
N ALA A 237 -18.91 33.59 -12.92
CA ALA A 237 -18.37 33.54 -14.27
C ALA A 237 -17.08 34.35 -14.39
N VAL A 238 -16.17 33.90 -15.27
CA VAL A 238 -14.86 34.52 -15.54
C VAL A 238 -14.57 34.47 -17.04
N THR A 239 -14.01 35.54 -17.58
CA THR A 239 -13.53 35.57 -18.97
C THR A 239 -12.16 34.90 -19.07
N VAL A 240 -12.06 33.84 -19.87
CA VAL A 240 -10.84 33.06 -20.09
C VAL A 240 -10.22 33.47 -21.44
N PRO A 241 -9.02 34.05 -21.45
CA PRO A 241 -8.32 34.33 -22.69
C PRO A 241 -7.84 33.02 -23.32
N LEU A 242 -8.19 32.82 -24.60
CA LEU A 242 -7.76 31.68 -25.39
C LEU A 242 -6.76 32.15 -26.47
N PRO A 243 -5.62 31.47 -26.67
CA PRO A 243 -4.70 31.78 -27.76
C PRO A 243 -5.42 31.64 -29.11
N GLU A 244 -5.23 32.62 -29.99
CA GLU A 244 -5.72 32.59 -31.38
C GLU A 244 -7.24 32.43 -31.53
N ARG A 245 -8.00 32.68 -30.45
CA ARG A 245 -9.47 32.63 -30.41
C ARG A 245 -10.03 33.79 -29.58
N PRO A 246 -11.30 34.19 -29.80
CA PRO A 246 -11.98 35.10 -28.89
C PRO A 246 -11.99 34.55 -27.46
N PRO A 247 -11.88 35.41 -26.42
CA PRO A 247 -12.06 34.99 -25.04
C PRO A 247 -13.42 34.33 -24.82
N VAL A 248 -13.46 33.29 -23.98
CA VAL A 248 -14.67 32.54 -23.67
C VAL A 248 -15.05 32.75 -22.21
N ILE A 249 -16.35 32.81 -21.91
CA ILE A 249 -16.83 32.89 -20.53
C ILE A 249 -16.90 31.47 -19.96
N ALA A 250 -16.08 31.18 -18.95
CA ALA A 250 -16.26 30.02 -18.09
C ALA A 250 -17.22 30.38 -16.96
N ASN A 251 -18.08 29.45 -16.53
CA ASN A 251 -19.03 29.68 -15.45
C ASN A 251 -18.97 28.57 -14.39
N SER A 252 -19.60 28.83 -13.25
CA SER A 252 -19.67 27.89 -12.12
C SER A 252 -20.27 26.53 -12.49
N ALA A 253 -21.28 26.48 -13.36
CA ALA A 253 -21.86 25.22 -13.80
C ALA A 253 -20.86 24.34 -14.59
N MET A 254 -19.97 24.96 -15.38
CA MET A 254 -18.87 24.23 -16.05
C MET A 254 -17.86 23.70 -15.04
N LEU A 255 -17.56 24.47 -13.97
CA LEU A 255 -16.71 24.02 -12.88
C LEU A 255 -17.34 22.85 -12.13
N ASP A 256 -18.62 22.95 -11.76
CA ASP A 256 -19.36 21.90 -11.04
C ASP A 256 -19.31 20.58 -11.81
N GLU A 257 -19.53 20.62 -13.13
CA GLU A 257 -19.48 19.43 -13.98
C GLU A 257 -18.07 18.83 -14.07
N ALA A 258 -17.04 19.68 -14.17
CA ALA A 258 -15.64 19.25 -14.18
C ALA A 258 -15.20 18.65 -12.84
N VAL A 259 -15.76 19.12 -11.72
CA VAL A 259 -15.38 18.71 -10.36
C VAL A 259 -16.07 17.42 -9.93
N ARG A 260 -17.32 17.18 -10.35
CA ARG A 260 -18.12 16.01 -9.95
C ARG A 260 -17.37 14.67 -9.98
N PRO A 261 -16.70 14.25 -11.08
CA PRO A 261 -15.97 12.98 -11.10
C PRO A 261 -14.78 12.95 -10.13
N VAL A 262 -14.09 14.08 -9.95
CA VAL A 262 -12.96 14.21 -9.03
C VAL A 262 -13.45 14.11 -7.59
N ALA A 263 -14.50 14.83 -7.22
CA ALA A 263 -15.10 14.79 -5.90
C ALA A 263 -15.54 13.36 -5.51
N TRP A 264 -16.18 12.66 -6.45
CA TRP A 264 -16.58 11.26 -6.26
C TRP A 264 -15.38 10.35 -6.01
N ARG A 265 -14.31 10.49 -6.81
CA ARG A 265 -13.11 9.67 -6.65
C ARG A 265 -12.38 9.96 -5.34
N VAL A 266 -12.30 11.21 -4.88
CA VAL A 266 -11.72 11.55 -3.57
C VAL A 266 -12.53 10.93 -2.44
N ALA A 267 -13.85 10.92 -2.55
CA ALA A 267 -14.73 10.30 -1.56
C ALA A 267 -14.49 8.78 -1.46
N GLN A 268 -14.38 8.09 -2.61
CA GLN A 268 -14.00 6.68 -2.66
C GLN A 268 -12.61 6.42 -2.07
N LEU A 269 -11.62 7.22 -2.49
CA LEU A 269 -10.24 7.10 -1.99
C LEU A 269 -10.19 7.26 -0.47
N THR A 270 -11.04 8.12 0.08
CA THR A 270 -11.18 8.31 1.53
C THR A 270 -11.68 7.03 2.20
N GLN A 271 -12.77 6.44 1.71
CA GLN A 271 -13.32 5.19 2.24
C GLN A 271 -12.32 4.02 2.09
N GLU A 272 -11.66 3.90 0.93
CA GLU A 272 -10.62 2.89 0.66
C GLU A 272 -9.46 3.02 1.65
N THR A 273 -9.04 4.26 1.98
CA THR A 273 -7.92 4.51 2.89
C THR A 273 -8.29 4.17 4.34
N VAL A 274 -9.48 4.55 4.79
CA VAL A 274 -9.99 4.18 6.12
C VAL A 274 -10.07 2.66 6.26
N ALA A 275 -10.59 1.97 5.23
CA ALA A 275 -10.63 0.51 5.20
C ALA A 275 -9.21 -0.12 5.16
N ALA A 276 -8.26 0.49 4.46
CA ALA A 276 -6.86 0.04 4.43
C ALA A 276 -6.15 0.20 5.78
N ALA A 277 -6.59 1.16 6.60
CA ALA A 277 -6.19 1.28 8.01
C ALA A 277 -6.96 0.34 8.95
N GLU A 278 -7.89 -0.46 8.40
CA GLU A 278 -8.74 -1.41 9.13
C GLU A 278 -9.58 -0.74 10.22
N LEU A 279 -10.03 0.48 9.92
CA LEU A 279 -10.93 1.28 10.75
C LEU A 279 -12.30 1.44 10.08
N THR A 280 -13.26 1.92 10.86
CA THR A 280 -14.54 2.43 10.37
C THR A 280 -14.60 3.95 10.54
N VAL A 281 -15.54 4.61 9.86
CA VAL A 281 -15.71 6.06 9.97
C VAL A 281 -16.07 6.49 11.41
N GLY A 282 -16.75 5.63 12.17
CA GLY A 282 -17.07 5.88 13.59
C GLY A 282 -15.86 5.89 14.52
N ASP A 283 -14.71 5.35 14.10
CA ASP A 283 -13.47 5.37 14.88
C ASP A 283 -12.70 6.69 14.71
N LEU A 284 -13.10 7.54 13.76
CA LEU A 284 -12.39 8.76 13.40
C LEU A 284 -12.85 9.94 14.27
N ALA A 285 -11.88 10.68 14.82
CA ALA A 285 -12.12 11.98 15.45
C ALA A 285 -12.46 13.08 14.43
N GLY A 286 -12.15 12.88 13.14
CA GLY A 286 -12.52 13.78 12.07
C GLY A 286 -11.82 13.49 10.75
N ILE A 287 -12.37 14.06 9.68
CA ILE A 287 -11.81 14.07 8.32
C ILE A 287 -11.47 15.52 7.99
N TYR A 288 -10.23 15.80 7.62
CA TYR A 288 -9.72 17.14 7.35
C TYR A 288 -9.24 17.26 5.92
N CYS A 289 -9.83 18.18 5.16
CA CYS A 289 -9.47 18.45 3.77
C CYS A 289 -8.46 19.60 3.68
N VAL A 290 -7.35 19.35 3.00
CA VAL A 290 -6.24 20.28 2.76
C VAL A 290 -5.82 20.24 1.30
N GLY A 291 -4.89 21.10 0.89
CA GLY A 291 -4.46 21.24 -0.49
C GLY A 291 -5.20 22.35 -1.24
N GLY A 292 -4.57 22.90 -2.28
CA GLY A 292 -5.10 24.06 -3.02
C GLY A 292 -6.45 23.81 -3.71
N SER A 293 -6.82 22.56 -3.94
CA SER A 293 -8.09 22.17 -4.56
C SER A 293 -9.13 21.67 -3.54
N ALA A 294 -8.87 21.79 -2.23
CA ALA A 294 -9.81 21.37 -1.17
C ALA A 294 -11.09 22.22 -1.11
N GLN A 295 -11.07 23.42 -1.70
CA GLN A 295 -12.20 24.35 -1.75
C GLN A 295 -13.09 24.16 -2.98
N LEU A 296 -12.78 23.19 -3.84
CA LEU A 296 -13.61 22.89 -4.99
C LEU A 296 -15.05 22.53 -4.57
N PRO A 297 -16.06 22.96 -5.34
CA PRO A 297 -17.46 22.68 -5.03
C PRO A 297 -17.73 21.17 -4.94
N HIS A 298 -18.75 20.78 -4.20
CA HIS A 298 -19.18 19.39 -4.02
C HIS A 298 -18.19 18.43 -3.34
N LEU A 299 -16.91 18.77 -3.18
CA LEU A 299 -15.91 17.88 -2.59
C LEU A 299 -16.30 17.43 -1.17
N ALA A 300 -16.60 18.39 -0.29
CA ALA A 300 -16.99 18.10 1.09
C ALA A 300 -18.31 17.33 1.17
N ALA A 301 -19.28 17.68 0.30
CA ALA A 301 -20.57 16.99 0.23
C ALA A 301 -20.42 15.54 -0.25
N ALA A 302 -19.60 15.30 -1.27
CA ALA A 302 -19.34 13.95 -1.78
C ALA A 302 -18.67 13.07 -0.72
N ILE A 303 -17.67 13.59 -0.01
CA ILE A 303 -17.02 12.86 1.09
C ILE A 303 -18.04 12.56 2.20
N ALA A 304 -18.88 13.53 2.58
CA ALA A 304 -19.91 13.34 3.60
C ALA A 304 -20.95 12.28 3.20
N GLU A 305 -21.40 12.28 1.95
CA GLU A 305 -22.35 11.30 1.42
C GLU A 305 -21.77 9.87 1.41
N HIS A 306 -20.50 9.71 1.03
CA HIS A 306 -19.87 8.38 0.91
C HIS A 306 -19.39 7.82 2.25
N THR A 307 -18.93 8.68 3.15
CA THR A 307 -18.36 8.26 4.43
C THR A 307 -19.37 8.32 5.57
N GLY A 308 -20.41 9.15 5.46
CA GLY A 308 -21.33 9.46 6.55
C GLY A 308 -20.76 10.43 7.59
N ALA A 309 -19.57 10.99 7.37
CA ALA A 309 -18.95 11.98 8.24
C ALA A 309 -18.66 13.29 7.49
N ALA A 310 -19.04 14.42 8.08
CA ALA A 310 -18.77 15.73 7.49
C ALA A 310 -17.27 16.04 7.57
N PRO A 311 -16.58 16.25 6.42
CA PRO A 311 -15.20 16.68 6.45
C PRO A 311 -15.10 18.16 6.80
N VAL A 312 -13.98 18.54 7.39
CA VAL A 312 -13.62 19.93 7.71
C VAL A 312 -12.59 20.41 6.69
N VAL A 313 -12.93 21.40 5.88
CA VAL A 313 -11.94 22.10 5.05
C VAL A 313 -11.14 23.03 5.95
N VAL A 314 -9.84 22.80 6.05
CA VAL A 314 -8.97 23.60 6.93
C VAL A 314 -8.81 25.02 6.36
N PRO A 315 -8.79 26.08 7.20
CA PRO A 315 -8.51 27.43 6.73
C PRO A 315 -7.16 27.51 6.02
N GLU A 316 -7.10 28.28 4.91
CA GLU A 316 -5.93 28.39 4.05
C GLU A 316 -5.32 27.01 3.69
N PRO A 317 -6.10 26.12 3.05
CA PRO A 317 -5.76 24.70 2.93
C PRO A 317 -4.48 24.44 2.11
N GLY A 318 -4.00 25.40 1.34
CA GLY A 318 -2.69 25.31 0.68
C GLY A 318 -1.50 25.53 1.63
N LEU A 319 -1.64 26.40 2.63
CA LEU A 319 -0.54 26.85 3.50
C LEU A 319 -0.40 26.02 4.79
N VAL A 320 -1.46 25.31 5.17
CA VAL A 320 -1.54 24.51 6.40
C VAL A 320 -0.37 23.55 6.59
N ALA A 321 0.09 22.88 5.52
CA ALA A 321 1.19 21.93 5.63
C ALA A 321 2.53 22.63 5.90
N ALA A 322 2.78 23.77 5.26
CA ALA A 322 3.96 24.58 5.51
C ALA A 322 3.95 25.21 6.92
N ARG A 323 2.80 25.72 7.38
CA ARG A 323 2.62 26.23 8.76
C ARG A 323 2.83 25.12 9.78
N GLY A 324 2.15 24.00 9.62
CA GLY A 324 2.28 22.85 10.51
C GLY A 324 3.69 22.29 10.58
N ALA A 325 4.39 22.26 9.45
CA ALA A 325 5.78 21.85 9.41
C ALA A 325 6.67 22.78 10.24
N ALA A 326 6.33 24.05 10.42
CA ALA A 326 7.04 24.97 11.30
C ALA A 326 6.83 24.63 12.78
N ASP A 327 5.64 24.15 13.16
CA ASP A 327 5.25 23.86 14.53
C ASP A 327 5.71 22.49 15.05
N VAL A 328 6.03 21.53 14.16
CA VAL A 328 6.46 20.19 14.60
C VAL A 328 7.66 20.26 15.56
N ALA A 329 7.56 19.75 16.78
CA ALA A 329 8.69 19.78 17.70
C ALA A 329 9.92 19.04 17.10
N ALA A 330 11.13 19.50 17.43
CA ALA A 330 12.38 18.84 17.06
C ALA A 330 12.54 17.52 17.84
N VAL A 331 11.72 16.52 17.52
CA VAL A 331 11.96 15.14 17.93
C VAL A 331 13.06 14.59 17.04
N ASP A 332 14.23 14.32 17.61
CA ASP A 332 15.31 13.62 16.92
C ASP A 332 14.76 12.33 16.32
N THR A 333 14.57 12.34 15.00
CA THR A 333 14.08 11.18 14.22
C THR A 333 15.10 10.05 14.15
N ALA A 334 16.22 10.15 14.88
CA ALA A 334 17.18 9.07 15.07
C ALA A 334 16.63 7.91 15.92
N THR A 335 15.56 8.10 16.69
CA THR A 335 15.01 7.08 17.61
C THR A 335 13.50 6.85 17.49
N VAL A 336 12.84 7.34 16.45
CA VAL A 336 11.46 6.92 16.18
C VAL A 336 11.49 5.58 15.45
N GLU A 337 11.42 4.52 16.25
CA GLU A 337 11.12 3.17 15.78
C GLU A 337 9.81 3.22 14.97
N ARG A 338 9.92 3.08 13.64
CA ARG A 338 8.76 3.13 12.76
C ARG A 338 7.87 1.92 13.04
N VAL A 339 6.65 2.21 13.49
CA VAL A 339 5.60 1.24 13.77
C VAL A 339 5.18 0.56 12.47
N GLU A 340 5.36 -0.75 12.44
CA GLU A 340 4.85 -1.66 11.43
C GLU A 340 3.31 -1.57 11.41
N VAL A 341 2.72 -1.36 10.23
CA VAL A 341 1.25 -1.25 10.03
C VAL A 341 0.52 -2.24 10.93
N PRO A 342 -0.29 -1.78 11.91
CA PRO A 342 -0.97 -2.67 12.83
C PRO A 342 -2.11 -3.37 12.09
N VAL A 343 -1.79 -4.52 11.50
CA VAL A 343 -2.81 -5.53 11.13
C VAL A 343 -3.60 -5.84 12.41
N PRO A 344 -4.94 -5.99 12.39
CA PRO A 344 -5.76 -6.02 13.58
C PRO A 344 -5.33 -7.27 14.37
N PRO A 345 -5.32 -7.21 15.70
CA PRO A 345 -4.85 -8.30 16.53
C PRO A 345 -5.54 -9.63 16.18
N VAL A 346 -6.82 -9.57 15.80
CA VAL A 346 -7.63 -10.73 15.40
C VAL A 346 -7.11 -11.40 14.12
N ARG A 347 -6.71 -10.63 13.10
CA ARG A 347 -6.25 -11.21 11.82
C ARG A 347 -4.85 -11.79 11.94
N ARG A 348 -3.96 -11.18 12.74
CA ARG A 348 -2.65 -11.75 13.07
C ARG A 348 -2.79 -13.02 13.89
N ALA A 349 -3.67 -13.02 14.89
CA ALA A 349 -4.00 -14.21 15.66
C ALA A 349 -4.55 -15.31 14.76
N ALA A 350 -5.49 -15.00 13.86
CA ALA A 350 -6.05 -15.97 12.91
C ALA A 350 -5.00 -16.52 11.93
N ALA A 351 -4.09 -15.69 11.42
CA ALA A 351 -3.03 -16.13 10.50
C ALA A 351 -2.04 -17.12 11.14
N ILE A 352 -1.86 -17.06 12.48
CA ILE A 352 -1.03 -18.00 13.23
C ILE A 352 -1.86 -19.21 13.69
N ALA A 353 -3.04 -18.97 14.24
CA ALA A 353 -3.89 -19.98 14.85
C ALA A 353 -4.44 -20.99 13.82
N VAL A 354 -4.93 -20.52 12.67
CA VAL A 354 -5.53 -21.41 11.64
C VAL A 354 -4.57 -22.51 11.18
N PRO A 355 -3.34 -22.23 10.70
CA PRO A 355 -2.39 -23.28 10.34
C PRO A 355 -1.94 -24.11 11.55
N GLY A 356 -1.83 -23.50 12.75
CA GLY A 356 -1.44 -24.23 13.97
C GLY A 356 -2.47 -25.30 14.36
N PHE A 357 -3.75 -24.92 14.46
CA PHE A 357 -4.84 -25.85 14.76
C PHE A 357 -5.04 -26.86 13.63
N ALA A 358 -4.92 -26.45 12.37
CA ALA A 358 -4.96 -27.38 11.23
C ALA A 358 -3.85 -28.44 11.32
N SER A 359 -2.62 -28.04 11.66
CA SER A 359 -1.49 -28.96 11.85
C SER A 359 -1.79 -29.99 12.93
N LEU A 360 -2.24 -29.53 14.10
CA LEU A 360 -2.56 -30.39 15.24
C LEU A 360 -3.73 -31.34 14.94
N ALA A 361 -4.77 -30.86 14.27
CA ALA A 361 -5.91 -31.68 13.87
C ALA A 361 -5.50 -32.80 12.91
N LEU A 362 -4.70 -32.49 11.88
CA LEU A 362 -4.25 -33.47 10.90
C LEU A 362 -3.29 -34.50 11.51
N ILE A 363 -2.31 -34.10 12.35
CA ILE A 363 -1.42 -35.07 12.98
C ILE A 363 -2.18 -35.96 13.98
N TRP A 364 -3.13 -35.39 14.72
CA TRP A 364 -3.98 -36.14 15.64
C TRP A 364 -4.83 -37.17 14.91
N GLN A 365 -5.54 -36.76 13.85
CA GLN A 365 -6.35 -37.66 13.03
C GLN A 365 -5.49 -38.74 12.37
N CYS A 366 -4.33 -38.37 11.82
CA CYS A 366 -3.37 -39.28 11.20
C CYS A 366 -2.90 -40.39 12.14
N LEU A 367 -2.63 -40.07 13.41
CA LEU A 367 -2.24 -41.06 14.42
C LEU A 367 -3.40 -41.98 14.83
N LEU A 368 -4.60 -41.42 15.04
CA LEU A 368 -5.77 -42.19 15.46
C LEU A 368 -6.29 -43.16 14.40
N THR A 369 -6.03 -42.86 13.12
CA THR A 369 -6.55 -43.61 11.97
C THR A 369 -5.48 -44.48 11.30
N ALA A 370 -4.31 -44.61 11.91
CA ALA A 370 -3.27 -45.49 11.42
C ALA A 370 -3.68 -46.96 11.56
N GLU A 371 -3.43 -47.76 10.53
CA GLU A 371 -3.70 -49.19 10.56
C GLU A 371 -2.44 -49.97 10.92
N GLU A 372 -2.49 -50.60 12.09
CA GLU A 372 -1.42 -51.45 12.60
C GLU A 372 -1.57 -52.87 12.08
N HIS A 373 -0.52 -53.40 11.46
CA HIS A 373 -0.48 -54.76 10.95
C HIS A 373 0.54 -55.55 11.79
N GLY A 374 0.06 -56.58 12.49
CA GLY A 374 0.84 -57.35 13.45
C GLY A 374 0.36 -58.80 13.59
N VAL A 375 1.24 -59.66 14.12
CA VAL A 375 0.91 -61.04 14.51
C VAL A 375 1.32 -61.21 15.97
N LEU A 376 0.42 -61.74 16.82
CA LEU A 376 0.69 -62.06 18.23
C LEU A 376 1.23 -60.87 19.07
N GLY A 377 0.73 -59.66 18.83
CA GLY A 377 1.13 -58.46 19.58
C GLY A 377 2.48 -57.85 19.15
N VAL A 378 3.10 -58.37 18.09
CA VAL A 378 4.28 -57.77 17.46
C VAL A 378 3.86 -57.09 16.15
N HIS A 379 3.90 -55.76 16.12
CA HIS A 379 3.62 -54.97 14.93
C HIS A 379 4.81 -55.07 13.96
N TYR A 380 4.57 -55.49 12.72
CA TYR A 380 5.62 -55.57 11.68
C TYR A 380 5.50 -54.44 10.65
N SER A 381 4.32 -53.83 10.50
CA SER A 381 4.14 -52.64 9.68
C SER A 381 2.97 -51.79 10.17
N VAL A 382 3.10 -50.48 10.00
CA VAL A 382 2.03 -49.51 10.26
C VAL A 382 1.78 -48.74 8.97
N SER A 383 0.52 -48.70 8.55
CA SER A 383 0.09 -47.96 7.37
C SER A 383 -0.54 -46.63 7.81
N VAL A 384 0.13 -45.54 7.45
CA VAL A 384 -0.27 -44.17 7.78
C VAL A 384 -0.59 -43.43 6.49
N ASN A 385 -1.53 -42.50 6.53
CA ASN A 385 -1.74 -41.59 5.40
C ASN A 385 -0.60 -40.56 5.33
N TRP A 386 0.38 -40.87 4.48
CA TRP A 386 1.53 -40.01 4.23
C TRP A 386 1.17 -38.61 3.74
N GLY A 387 0.03 -38.44 3.07
CA GLY A 387 -0.46 -37.14 2.60
C GLY A 387 -0.91 -36.25 3.75
N GLU A 388 -1.67 -36.80 4.68
CA GLU A 388 -2.12 -36.10 5.88
C GLU A 388 -0.94 -35.75 6.80
N PHE A 389 -0.04 -36.70 7.01
CA PHE A 389 1.21 -36.49 7.76
C PHE A 389 2.06 -35.36 7.15
N THR A 390 2.20 -35.37 5.82
CA THR A 390 2.87 -34.30 5.06
C THR A 390 2.22 -32.94 5.27
N MET A 391 0.89 -32.88 5.15
CA MET A 391 0.16 -31.62 5.30
C MET A 391 0.25 -31.09 6.73
N ALA A 392 0.22 -31.97 7.75
CA ALA A 392 0.44 -31.57 9.13
C ALA A 392 1.79 -30.86 9.31
N ALA A 393 2.87 -31.39 8.72
CA ALA A 393 4.20 -30.77 8.77
C ALA A 393 4.25 -29.42 8.02
N VAL A 394 3.62 -29.33 6.84
CA VAL A 394 3.52 -28.07 6.07
C VAL A 394 2.77 -27.00 6.87
N MET A 395 1.64 -27.35 7.50
CA MET A 395 0.86 -26.43 8.32
C MET A 395 1.62 -25.97 9.57
N ALA A 396 2.38 -26.86 10.21
CA ALA A 396 3.26 -26.50 11.33
C ALA A 396 4.30 -25.46 10.90
N LEU A 397 4.95 -25.66 9.76
CA LEU A 397 5.91 -24.71 9.20
C LEU A 397 5.23 -23.37 8.88
N LEU A 398 4.05 -23.37 8.26
CA LEU A 398 3.31 -22.15 7.96
C LEU A 398 2.89 -21.38 9.23
N ALA A 399 2.48 -22.08 10.28
CA ALA A 399 2.16 -21.47 11.57
C ALA A 399 3.40 -20.80 12.20
N CYS A 400 4.55 -21.48 12.14
CA CYS A 400 5.82 -20.93 12.61
C CYS A 400 6.23 -19.70 11.79
N LEU A 401 6.11 -19.76 10.46
CA LEU A 401 6.44 -18.64 9.57
C LEU A 401 5.53 -17.43 9.79
N ALA A 402 4.24 -17.64 10.04
CA ALA A 402 3.32 -16.58 10.44
C ALA A 402 3.74 -15.94 11.78
N ALA A 403 4.12 -16.77 12.76
CA ALA A 403 4.60 -16.31 14.07
C ALA A 403 6.01 -15.68 14.02
N GLY A 404 6.83 -16.00 13.03
CA GLY A 404 8.22 -15.53 12.90
C GLY A 404 8.37 -14.01 12.85
N THR A 405 7.37 -13.30 12.32
CA THR A 405 7.34 -11.82 12.35
C THR A 405 7.20 -11.25 13.77
N VAL A 406 6.35 -11.88 14.58
CA VAL A 406 6.16 -11.52 16.00
C VAL A 406 7.39 -11.93 16.82
N LEU A 407 8.00 -13.07 16.51
CA LEU A 407 9.22 -13.50 17.17
C LEU A 407 10.40 -12.58 16.85
N GLY A 408 10.54 -12.15 15.59
CA GLY A 408 11.60 -11.22 15.16
C GLY A 408 11.51 -9.86 15.86
N SER A 409 10.30 -9.35 16.10
CA SER A 409 10.09 -8.11 16.87
C SER A 409 10.35 -8.31 18.37
N LEU A 410 9.93 -9.43 18.96
CA LEU A 410 10.18 -9.76 20.38
C LEU A 410 11.67 -9.98 20.69
N ILE A 411 12.40 -10.66 19.79
CA ILE A 411 13.85 -10.90 19.94
C ILE A 411 14.63 -9.58 19.81
N ALA A 412 14.19 -8.69 18.92
CA ALA A 412 14.76 -7.36 18.80
C ALA A 412 14.54 -6.51 20.06
N ALA A 413 13.36 -6.60 20.68
CA ALA A 413 13.04 -5.89 21.92
C ALA A 413 13.85 -6.37 23.14
N ARG A 414 14.39 -7.60 23.11
CA ARG A 414 15.17 -8.20 24.21
C ARG A 414 16.69 -8.20 23.99
N SER A 415 17.17 -7.66 22.86
CA SER A 415 18.60 -7.66 22.53
C SER A 415 19.36 -6.58 23.34
N PRO A 416 20.48 -6.92 24.02
CA PRO A 416 21.16 -6.00 24.96
C PRO A 416 21.96 -4.87 24.28
N THR A 417 22.06 -4.84 22.95
CA THR A 417 22.74 -3.79 22.18
C THR A 417 21.74 -2.90 21.44
N PRO A 418 21.76 -1.58 21.61
CA PRO A 418 20.85 -0.68 20.90
C PRO A 418 21.16 -0.64 19.39
N GLY A 419 20.17 -0.94 18.55
CA GLY A 419 19.93 -0.19 17.30
C GLY A 419 20.79 -0.40 16.05
N THR A 420 21.63 -1.43 15.91
CA THR A 420 22.46 -1.57 14.68
C THR A 420 21.87 -2.45 13.56
N ARG A 421 20.78 -3.18 13.82
CA ARG A 421 20.16 -4.05 12.80
C ARG A 421 19.03 -3.33 12.06
N THR A 422 19.13 -3.31 10.73
CA THR A 422 18.06 -2.87 9.85
C THR A 422 16.77 -3.68 10.07
N GLU A 423 15.62 -3.09 9.76
CA GLU A 423 14.30 -3.73 9.86
C GLU A 423 14.24 -5.08 9.13
N GLY A 424 14.79 -5.14 7.91
CA GLY A 424 14.93 -6.37 7.14
C GLY A 424 15.83 -7.42 7.82
N GLY A 425 16.84 -6.99 8.58
CA GLY A 425 17.66 -7.86 9.41
C GLY A 425 16.87 -8.51 10.56
N ARG A 426 16.00 -7.75 11.25
CA ARG A 426 15.13 -8.28 12.33
C ARG A 426 14.14 -9.32 11.79
N VAL A 427 13.50 -9.02 10.67
CA VAL A 427 12.58 -9.94 9.99
C VAL A 427 13.29 -11.18 9.46
N SER A 428 14.50 -11.03 8.92
CA SER A 428 15.32 -12.16 8.47
C SER A 428 15.61 -13.14 9.60
N VAL A 429 16.01 -12.65 10.78
CA VAL A 429 16.21 -13.50 11.97
C VAL A 429 14.90 -14.19 12.37
N GLY A 430 13.78 -13.46 12.36
CA GLY A 430 12.46 -14.03 12.64
C GLY A 430 12.05 -15.15 11.68
N ILE A 431 12.28 -14.97 10.37
CA ILE A 431 11.98 -15.98 9.35
C ILE A 431 12.90 -17.21 9.53
N LEU A 432 14.21 -17.00 9.74
CA LEU A 432 15.15 -18.11 9.93
C LEU A 432 14.83 -18.92 11.20
N ALA A 433 14.52 -18.24 12.30
CA ALA A 433 14.07 -18.87 13.54
C ALA A 433 12.78 -19.66 13.32
N ALA A 434 11.83 -19.11 12.57
CA ALA A 434 10.58 -19.80 12.25
C ALA A 434 10.77 -21.03 11.35
N VAL A 435 11.65 -20.97 10.34
CA VAL A 435 11.98 -22.12 9.50
C VAL A 435 12.61 -23.23 10.36
N SER A 436 13.55 -22.87 11.24
CA SER A 436 14.19 -23.81 12.15
C SER A 436 13.19 -24.45 13.11
N LEU A 437 12.31 -23.65 13.73
CA LEU A 437 11.28 -24.13 14.65
C LEU A 437 10.27 -25.04 13.92
N GLY A 438 9.80 -24.64 12.74
CA GLY A 438 8.87 -25.44 11.94
C GLY A 438 9.47 -26.78 11.51
N ALA A 439 10.74 -26.79 11.10
CA ALA A 439 11.45 -28.03 10.80
C ALA A 439 11.65 -28.92 12.03
N ALA A 440 11.91 -28.33 13.21
CA ALA A 440 12.01 -29.07 14.46
C ALA A 440 10.67 -29.70 14.87
N ILE A 441 9.54 -28.97 14.73
CA ILE A 441 8.20 -29.52 14.99
C ILE A 441 7.86 -30.65 14.01
N ALA A 442 8.19 -30.50 12.73
CA ALA A 442 8.02 -31.57 11.74
C ALA A 442 8.86 -32.82 12.10
N GLY A 443 10.12 -32.62 12.54
CA GLY A 443 10.96 -33.71 13.05
C GLY A 443 10.38 -34.34 14.32
N LEU A 444 9.81 -33.54 15.22
CA LEU A 444 9.13 -34.02 16.42
C LEU A 444 7.92 -34.88 16.07
N TYR A 445 7.10 -34.49 15.08
CA TYR A 445 6.02 -35.36 14.59
C TYR A 445 6.55 -36.71 14.14
N ALA A 446 7.65 -36.75 13.39
CA ALA A 446 8.26 -38.02 12.98
C ALA A 446 8.74 -38.87 14.17
N VAL A 447 9.38 -38.27 15.17
CA VAL A 447 9.85 -38.98 16.37
C VAL A 447 8.67 -39.48 17.20
N VAL A 448 7.67 -38.64 17.46
CA VAL A 448 6.48 -39.01 18.23
C VAL A 448 5.73 -40.15 17.56
N THR A 449 5.51 -40.07 16.25
CA THR A 449 4.86 -41.15 15.49
C THR A 449 5.67 -42.43 15.53
N SER A 450 6.99 -42.34 15.36
CA SER A 450 7.91 -43.48 15.46
C SER A 450 7.86 -44.16 16.83
N GLN A 451 7.86 -43.38 17.92
CA GLN A 451 7.78 -43.89 19.28
C GLN A 451 6.39 -44.47 19.60
N TYR A 452 5.33 -43.80 19.15
CA TYR A 452 3.95 -44.24 19.36
C TYR A 452 3.71 -45.63 18.77
N PHE A 453 4.24 -45.90 17.58
CA PHE A 453 4.09 -47.19 16.90
C PHE A 453 5.25 -48.19 17.13
N GLY A 454 6.30 -47.80 17.84
CA GLY A 454 7.50 -48.63 18.01
C GLY A 454 8.26 -48.93 16.71
N MET A 455 8.12 -48.07 15.69
CA MET A 455 8.68 -48.28 14.35
C MET A 455 9.93 -47.42 14.11
N PRO A 456 10.83 -47.76 13.16
CA PRO A 456 11.98 -46.94 12.83
C PRO A 456 11.59 -45.51 12.39
N VAL A 457 12.32 -44.50 12.88
CA VAL A 457 12.01 -43.08 12.61
C VAL A 457 12.24 -42.64 11.15
N GLY A 458 13.11 -43.35 10.42
CA GLY A 458 13.59 -42.94 9.08
C GLY A 458 12.48 -42.61 8.06
N PRO A 459 11.50 -43.50 7.82
CA PRO A 459 10.38 -43.23 6.92
C PRO A 459 9.55 -42.00 7.32
N TYR A 460 9.24 -41.86 8.61
CA TYR A 460 8.49 -40.71 9.13
C TYR A 460 9.29 -39.42 8.96
N LEU A 461 10.59 -39.44 9.23
CA LEU A 461 11.46 -38.27 9.07
C LEU A 461 11.54 -37.83 7.60
N LYS A 462 11.61 -38.79 6.67
CA LYS A 462 11.61 -38.51 5.23
C LYS A 462 10.32 -37.79 4.83
N TRP A 463 9.16 -38.31 5.23
CA TRP A 463 7.86 -37.73 4.88
C TRP A 463 7.50 -36.47 5.66
N ALA A 464 8.13 -36.20 6.80
CA ALA A 464 8.00 -34.93 7.51
C ALA A 464 8.84 -33.83 6.85
N LEU A 465 10.09 -34.12 6.47
CA LEU A 465 11.07 -33.11 6.07
C LEU A 465 11.13 -32.83 4.56
N TRP A 466 10.98 -33.85 3.70
CA TRP A 466 11.05 -33.64 2.25
C TRP A 466 9.97 -32.68 1.74
N PRO A 467 8.69 -32.81 2.13
CA PRO A 467 7.63 -31.95 1.59
C PRO A 467 7.72 -30.49 2.04
N ILE A 468 8.30 -30.22 3.21
CA ILE A 468 8.48 -28.85 3.70
C ILE A 468 9.69 -28.16 3.08
N ALA A 469 10.65 -28.92 2.53
CA ALA A 469 11.90 -28.39 2.00
C ALA A 469 11.72 -27.27 0.95
N PRO A 470 10.80 -27.36 -0.04
CA PRO A 470 10.57 -26.28 -1.00
C PRO A 470 10.10 -24.97 -0.34
N VAL A 471 9.21 -25.08 0.66
CA VAL A 471 8.72 -23.93 1.42
C VAL A 471 9.84 -23.33 2.27
N SER A 472 10.64 -24.17 2.94
CA SER A 472 11.80 -23.76 3.73
C SER A 472 12.86 -23.05 2.88
N VAL A 473 13.18 -23.58 1.70
CA VAL A 473 14.14 -22.96 0.77
C VAL A 473 13.64 -21.58 0.33
N MET A 474 12.37 -21.46 -0.02
CA MET A 474 11.78 -20.17 -0.40
C MET A 474 11.78 -19.17 0.76
N ALA A 475 11.48 -19.64 1.97
CA ALA A 475 11.52 -18.82 3.17
C ALA A 475 12.94 -18.34 3.51
N VAL A 476 13.94 -19.20 3.37
CA VAL A 476 15.36 -18.81 3.51
C VAL A 476 15.76 -17.82 2.43
N ALA A 477 15.36 -18.04 1.17
CA ALA A 477 15.60 -17.09 0.09
C ALA A 477 14.99 -15.71 0.41
N MET A 478 13.75 -15.69 0.92
CA MET A 478 13.10 -14.48 1.42
C MET A 478 13.86 -13.84 2.58
N ALA A 479 14.37 -14.63 3.54
CA ALA A 479 15.15 -14.11 4.65
C ALA A 479 16.48 -13.49 4.21
N VAL A 480 17.16 -14.08 3.21
CA VAL A 480 18.37 -13.52 2.61
C VAL A 480 18.06 -12.21 1.88
N VAL A 481 16.96 -12.18 1.12
CA VAL A 481 16.50 -10.96 0.45
C VAL A 481 16.13 -9.88 1.48
N ALA A 482 15.42 -10.24 2.55
CA ALA A 482 15.10 -9.34 3.65
C ALA A 482 16.35 -8.78 4.35
N ALA A 483 17.37 -9.61 4.58
CA ALA A 483 18.63 -9.16 5.17
C ALA A 483 19.41 -8.20 4.25
N ARG A 484 19.30 -8.40 2.92
CA ARG A 484 19.98 -7.55 1.92
C ARG A 484 19.20 -6.29 1.56
N GLN A 485 17.88 -6.27 1.77
CA GLN A 485 17.02 -5.13 1.46
C GLN A 485 16.81 -4.23 2.67
N TRP A 486 16.96 -2.92 2.46
CA TRP A 486 16.87 -1.92 3.52
C TRP A 486 15.43 -1.41 3.77
N ARG A 487 14.41 -1.98 3.11
CA ARG A 487 13.00 -1.54 3.22
C ARG A 487 12.02 -2.69 3.16
N ALA A 488 10.91 -2.57 3.89
CA ALA A 488 9.77 -3.46 3.78
C ALA A 488 9.05 -3.29 2.42
N PRO A 489 8.56 -4.39 1.82
CA PRO A 489 7.76 -4.35 0.60
C PRO A 489 6.35 -3.79 0.87
N TYR A 490 5.63 -3.39 -0.19
CA TYR A 490 4.26 -2.85 -0.10
C TYR A 490 3.34 -3.77 0.74
N GLY A 491 2.76 -3.22 1.81
CA GLY A 491 1.93 -3.92 2.80
C GLY A 491 2.68 -4.53 3.99
N GLY A 492 4.00 -4.39 4.08
CA GLY A 492 4.82 -4.87 5.21
C GLY A 492 5.25 -6.34 5.10
N TRP A 493 6.21 -6.74 5.95
CA TRP A 493 6.73 -8.10 5.99
C TRP A 493 5.69 -9.11 6.49
N SER A 494 4.82 -8.70 7.42
CA SER A 494 3.69 -9.51 7.90
C SER A 494 2.68 -9.86 6.80
N ALA A 495 2.34 -8.91 5.90
CA ALA A 495 1.43 -9.20 4.80
C ALA A 495 2.04 -10.16 3.77
N LEU A 496 3.37 -10.16 3.61
CA LEU A 496 4.09 -11.12 2.75
C LEU A 496 4.05 -12.54 3.29
N LEU A 497 4.14 -12.70 4.61
CA LEU A 497 4.23 -13.98 5.30
C LEU A 497 2.87 -14.57 5.68
N ALA A 498 1.80 -13.77 5.59
CA ALA A 498 0.43 -14.21 5.82
C ALA A 498 -0.05 -15.19 4.73
N ALA A 499 -0.01 -16.48 5.05
CA ALA A 499 -0.48 -17.54 4.18
C ALA A 499 -2.00 -17.41 3.87
N PRO A 500 -2.47 -17.90 2.71
CA PRO A 500 -3.87 -17.81 2.32
C PRO A 500 -4.74 -18.72 3.20
N THR A 501 -5.32 -18.16 4.28
CA THR A 501 -6.11 -18.89 5.29
C THR A 501 -7.26 -19.69 4.67
N GLY A 502 -7.95 -19.14 3.67
CA GLY A 502 -9.00 -19.86 2.95
C GLY A 502 -8.52 -21.12 2.23
N SER A 503 -7.30 -21.10 1.66
CA SER A 503 -6.69 -22.30 1.07
C SER A 503 -6.32 -23.31 2.14
N ILE A 504 -5.76 -22.87 3.27
CA ILE A 504 -5.38 -23.75 4.39
C ILE A 504 -6.60 -24.49 4.94
N VAL A 505 -7.71 -23.78 5.18
CA VAL A 505 -8.95 -24.37 5.69
C VAL A 505 -9.49 -25.40 4.69
N ALA A 506 -9.60 -25.04 3.41
CA ALA A 506 -10.09 -25.95 2.38
C ALA A 506 -9.19 -27.19 2.23
N ALA A 507 -7.87 -27.03 2.30
CA ALA A 507 -6.93 -28.14 2.20
C ALA A 507 -7.03 -29.09 3.40
N THR A 508 -7.13 -28.52 4.61
CA THR A 508 -7.23 -29.27 5.87
C THR A 508 -8.53 -30.07 5.92
N LEU A 509 -9.66 -29.44 5.64
CA LEU A 509 -10.95 -30.13 5.56
C LEU A 509 -10.95 -31.16 4.44
N GLY A 510 -10.37 -30.83 3.29
CA GLY A 510 -10.24 -31.74 2.16
C GLY A 510 -9.48 -33.01 2.50
N MET A 511 -8.31 -32.88 3.11
CA MET A 511 -7.48 -34.01 3.53
C MET A 511 -8.12 -34.81 4.67
N GLY A 512 -8.74 -34.14 5.65
CA GLY A 512 -9.46 -34.82 6.73
C GLY A 512 -10.64 -35.67 6.25
N LEU A 513 -11.38 -35.18 5.25
CA LEU A 513 -12.46 -35.96 4.60
C LEU A 513 -11.93 -37.11 3.74
N ILE A 514 -10.82 -36.89 3.02
CA ILE A 514 -10.13 -37.98 2.31
C ILE A 514 -9.72 -39.06 3.31
N GLN A 515 -9.12 -38.69 4.45
CA GLN A 515 -8.70 -39.65 5.45
C GLN A 515 -9.89 -40.40 6.03
N TYR A 516 -10.95 -39.69 6.44
CA TYR A 516 -12.19 -40.32 6.89
C TYR A 516 -12.72 -41.35 5.87
N SER A 517 -12.72 -41.01 4.58
CA SER A 517 -13.19 -41.94 3.54
C SER A 517 -12.33 -43.20 3.39
N LEU A 518 -11.04 -43.12 3.74
CA LEU A 518 -10.09 -44.21 3.57
C LEU A 518 -10.03 -45.15 4.78
N THR A 519 -10.48 -44.70 5.95
CA THR A 519 -10.33 -45.43 7.23
C THR A 519 -11.66 -45.69 7.95
N ALA A 520 -12.77 -45.07 7.54
CA ALA A 520 -14.07 -45.33 8.15
C ALA A 520 -14.57 -46.75 7.87
N ASP A 521 -15.19 -47.37 8.88
CA ASP A 521 -15.80 -48.69 8.77
C ASP A 521 -16.90 -48.71 7.69
N ARG A 522 -16.76 -49.63 6.74
CA ARG A 522 -17.67 -49.73 5.58
C ARG A 522 -18.88 -50.62 5.88
N TRP A 523 -19.88 -50.03 6.55
CA TRP A 523 -21.20 -50.63 6.74
C TRP A 523 -22.10 -50.39 5.51
N PRO A 524 -22.97 -51.34 5.11
CA PRO A 524 -23.77 -51.25 3.88
C PRO A 524 -24.58 -49.94 3.72
N ASP A 525 -25.08 -49.39 4.83
CA ASP A 525 -25.85 -48.15 4.90
C ASP A 525 -24.99 -46.87 4.80
N ARG A 526 -23.68 -46.96 5.04
CA ARG A 526 -22.77 -45.80 5.09
C ARG A 526 -21.78 -45.71 3.94
N ILE A 527 -21.60 -46.77 3.15
CA ILE A 527 -20.61 -46.81 2.04
C ILE A 527 -20.77 -45.64 1.08
N LEU A 528 -21.99 -45.33 0.66
CA LEU A 528 -22.24 -44.21 -0.26
C LEU A 528 -21.79 -42.87 0.33
N TRP A 529 -22.08 -42.62 1.60
CA TRP A 529 -21.71 -41.38 2.29
C TRP A 529 -20.20 -41.27 2.52
N ILE A 530 -19.54 -42.39 2.80
CA ILE A 530 -18.08 -42.48 2.96
C ILE A 530 -17.38 -42.15 1.63
N ASP A 531 -17.85 -42.71 0.52
CA ASP A 531 -17.27 -42.44 -0.81
C ASP A 531 -17.54 -41.02 -1.28
N ILE A 532 -18.74 -40.47 -1.01
CA ILE A 532 -19.06 -39.06 -1.26
C ILE A 532 -18.13 -38.15 -0.46
N ALA A 533 -17.90 -38.44 0.83
CA ALA A 533 -17.01 -37.67 1.68
C ALA A 533 -15.59 -37.62 1.09
N GLY A 534 -15.06 -38.75 0.60
CA GLY A 534 -13.76 -38.80 -0.06
C GLY A 534 -13.69 -37.91 -1.31
N ARG A 535 -14.72 -37.97 -2.17
CA ARG A 535 -14.79 -37.12 -3.37
C ARG A 535 -14.91 -35.63 -3.04
N VAL A 536 -15.75 -35.28 -2.06
CA VAL A 536 -15.86 -33.91 -1.55
C VAL A 536 -14.52 -33.44 -0.98
N GLY A 537 -13.81 -34.31 -0.27
CA GLY A 537 -12.46 -34.04 0.22
C GLY A 537 -11.47 -33.73 -0.91
N GLY A 538 -11.50 -34.53 -1.98
CA GLY A 538 -10.73 -34.27 -3.21
C GLY A 538 -11.09 -32.95 -3.88
N LEU A 539 -12.40 -32.64 -4.02
CA LEU A 539 -12.86 -31.36 -4.58
C LEU A 539 -12.29 -30.17 -3.79
N LEU A 540 -12.42 -30.19 -2.46
CA LEU A 540 -11.93 -29.14 -1.57
C LEU A 540 -10.41 -28.96 -1.69
N LEU A 541 -9.66 -30.06 -1.76
CA LEU A 541 -8.21 -30.00 -1.90
C LEU A 541 -7.78 -29.43 -3.26
N GLY A 542 -8.48 -29.77 -4.34
CA GLY A 542 -8.25 -29.18 -5.66
C GLY A 542 -8.55 -27.67 -5.68
N VAL A 543 -9.67 -27.24 -5.08
CA VAL A 543 -9.98 -25.81 -4.88
C VAL A 543 -8.89 -25.13 -4.05
N ALA A 544 -8.41 -25.77 -2.99
CA ALA A 544 -7.37 -25.23 -2.12
C ALA A 544 -6.05 -24.99 -2.86
N VAL A 545 -5.64 -25.90 -3.75
CA VAL A 545 -4.46 -25.75 -4.61
C VAL A 545 -4.61 -24.53 -5.53
N VAL A 546 -5.77 -24.37 -6.19
CA VAL A 546 -6.02 -23.19 -7.04
C VAL A 546 -6.04 -21.91 -6.22
N MET A 547 -6.66 -21.91 -5.03
CA MET A 547 -6.66 -20.77 -4.12
C MET A 547 -5.26 -20.37 -3.65
N ALA A 548 -4.36 -21.34 -3.50
CA ALA A 548 -2.96 -21.09 -3.16
C ALA A 548 -2.23 -20.45 -4.34
N VAL A 549 -2.35 -20.98 -5.57
CA VAL A 549 -1.51 -20.56 -6.69
C VAL A 549 -2.06 -19.33 -7.43
N VAL A 550 -3.38 -19.24 -7.59
CA VAL A 550 -4.04 -18.27 -8.46
C VAL A 550 -4.63 -17.12 -7.66
N THR A 551 -4.08 -15.91 -7.88
CA THR A 551 -4.52 -14.68 -7.22
C THR A 551 -5.77 -14.03 -7.83
N PRO A 552 -5.96 -13.93 -9.17
CA PRO A 552 -7.12 -13.25 -9.72
C PRO A 552 -8.39 -14.11 -9.60
N LEU A 553 -9.48 -13.52 -9.12
CA LEU A 553 -10.75 -14.22 -8.85
C LEU A 553 -11.29 -14.95 -10.09
N MET A 554 -11.27 -14.30 -11.25
CA MET A 554 -11.77 -14.85 -12.51
C MET A 554 -11.06 -16.16 -12.90
N PHE A 555 -9.73 -16.17 -12.90
CA PHE A 555 -8.95 -17.37 -13.22
C PHE A 555 -9.09 -18.45 -12.16
N ARG A 556 -9.25 -18.07 -10.89
CA ARG A 556 -9.51 -19.01 -9.81
C ARG A 556 -10.82 -19.76 -10.03
N LEU A 557 -11.89 -19.07 -10.43
CA LEU A 557 -13.19 -19.70 -10.72
C LEU A 557 -13.12 -20.65 -11.91
N ILE A 558 -12.40 -20.26 -12.97
CA ILE A 558 -12.24 -21.08 -14.19
C ILE A 558 -11.42 -22.35 -13.91
N LEU A 559 -10.30 -22.22 -13.18
CA LEU A 559 -9.37 -23.33 -12.96
C LEU A 559 -9.78 -24.24 -11.79
N ALA A 560 -10.54 -23.72 -10.82
CA ALA A 560 -10.95 -24.49 -9.65
C ALA A 560 -11.81 -25.70 -10.03
N ALA A 561 -12.78 -25.53 -10.94
CA ALA A 561 -13.68 -26.60 -11.36
C ALA A 561 -12.96 -27.83 -11.96
N PRO A 562 -12.13 -27.70 -13.01
CA PRO A 562 -11.45 -28.86 -13.58
C PRO A 562 -10.45 -29.50 -12.61
N LEU A 563 -9.70 -28.70 -11.85
CA LEU A 563 -8.71 -29.25 -10.91
C LEU A 563 -9.39 -29.99 -9.74
N ALA A 564 -10.49 -29.44 -9.21
CA ALA A 564 -11.28 -30.09 -8.18
C ALA A 564 -11.80 -31.45 -8.65
N VAL A 565 -12.36 -31.54 -9.86
CA VAL A 565 -12.86 -32.79 -10.43
C VAL A 565 -11.75 -33.83 -10.58
N ILE A 566 -10.57 -33.42 -11.08
CA ILE A 566 -9.42 -34.32 -11.19
C ILE A 566 -9.02 -34.85 -9.81
N PHE A 567 -8.92 -33.98 -8.81
CA PHE A 567 -8.55 -34.38 -7.45
C PHE A 567 -9.56 -35.34 -6.83
N ALA A 568 -10.85 -35.08 -7.02
CA ALA A 568 -11.93 -35.96 -6.59
C ALA A 568 -11.88 -37.34 -7.25
N ALA A 569 -11.46 -37.42 -8.52
CA ALA A 569 -11.37 -38.67 -9.27
C ALA A 569 -10.19 -39.55 -8.85
N ILE A 570 -9.08 -38.96 -8.39
CA ILE A 570 -7.85 -39.69 -8.04
C ILE A 570 -7.75 -40.08 -6.56
N VAL A 571 -8.73 -39.71 -5.73
CA VAL A 571 -8.74 -40.02 -4.28
C VAL A 571 -8.58 -41.53 -4.07
N SER A 572 -7.45 -41.91 -3.48
CA SER A 572 -7.12 -43.28 -3.14
C SER A 572 -5.99 -43.31 -2.12
N ARG A 573 -5.80 -44.44 -1.42
CA ARG A 573 -4.71 -44.61 -0.45
C ARG A 573 -3.32 -44.41 -1.08
N ARG A 574 -3.14 -44.81 -2.34
CA ARG A 574 -1.89 -44.61 -3.09
C ARG A 574 -1.68 -43.15 -3.49
N ALA A 575 -2.75 -42.45 -3.85
CA ALA A 575 -2.68 -41.06 -4.30
C ALA A 575 -2.63 -40.04 -3.14
N ALA A 576 -3.08 -40.39 -1.94
CA ALA A 576 -3.14 -39.46 -0.80
C ALA A 576 -1.79 -38.80 -0.50
N GLY A 577 -0.69 -39.56 -0.54
CA GLY A 577 0.67 -39.03 -0.42
C GLY A 577 1.01 -38.00 -1.51
N MET A 578 0.65 -38.29 -2.77
CA MET A 578 0.86 -37.38 -3.89
C MET A 578 0.05 -36.09 -3.74
N LEU A 579 -1.22 -36.19 -3.30
CA LEU A 579 -2.11 -35.06 -3.07
C LEU A 579 -1.56 -34.09 -2.01
N GLY A 580 -1.02 -34.62 -0.91
CA GLY A 580 -0.36 -33.80 0.13
C GLY A 580 0.88 -33.08 -0.39
N VAL A 581 1.71 -33.77 -1.20
CA VAL A 581 2.91 -33.16 -1.83
C VAL A 581 2.53 -32.09 -2.85
N ILE A 582 1.48 -32.29 -3.66
CA ILE A 582 1.01 -31.27 -4.61
C ILE A 582 0.60 -29.99 -3.87
N TYR A 583 -0.09 -30.12 -2.74
CA TYR A 583 -0.44 -28.95 -1.93
C TYR A 583 0.80 -28.25 -1.35
N ALA A 584 1.80 -29.00 -0.88
CA ALA A 584 3.07 -28.43 -0.41
C ALA A 584 3.78 -27.62 -1.50
N ILE A 585 3.81 -28.14 -2.73
CA ILE A 585 4.37 -27.45 -3.90
C ILE A 585 3.56 -26.19 -4.24
N ALA A 586 2.23 -26.26 -4.17
CA ALA A 586 1.35 -25.11 -4.41
C ALA A 586 1.62 -23.96 -3.42
N VAL A 587 1.80 -24.28 -2.13
CA VAL A 587 2.19 -23.31 -1.10
C VAL A 587 3.57 -22.70 -1.39
N ALA A 588 4.56 -23.51 -1.75
CA ALA A 588 5.89 -23.02 -2.12
C ALA A 588 5.82 -22.10 -3.35
N THR A 589 4.96 -22.42 -4.32
CA THR A 589 4.74 -21.64 -5.54
C THR A 589 4.09 -20.30 -5.23
N TRP A 590 3.14 -20.26 -4.29
CA TRP A 590 2.57 -19.00 -3.79
C TRP A 590 3.63 -18.09 -3.15
N TRP A 591 4.53 -18.65 -2.33
CA TRP A 591 5.66 -17.89 -1.78
C TRP A 591 6.60 -17.37 -2.89
N ALA A 592 6.88 -18.19 -3.91
CA ALA A 592 7.71 -17.81 -5.06
C ALA A 592 7.10 -16.65 -5.85
N THR A 593 5.81 -16.70 -6.15
CA THR A 593 5.11 -15.63 -6.88
C THR A 593 5.02 -14.34 -6.06
N ARG A 594 4.89 -14.44 -4.73
CA ARG A 594 4.95 -13.30 -3.80
C ARG A 594 6.32 -12.64 -3.77
N LEU A 595 7.39 -13.43 -3.65
CA LEU A 595 8.77 -12.94 -3.72
C LEU A 595 9.01 -12.24 -5.07
N TRP A 596 8.57 -12.84 -6.18
CA TRP A 596 8.75 -12.26 -7.50
C TRP A 596 7.99 -10.93 -7.71
N SER A 597 6.68 -10.93 -7.41
CA SER A 597 5.78 -9.79 -7.70
C SER A 597 5.93 -8.60 -6.76
N ARG A 598 6.32 -8.83 -5.50
CA ARG A 598 6.40 -7.75 -4.50
C ARG A 598 7.80 -7.28 -4.19
N VAL A 599 8.82 -8.09 -4.51
CA VAL A 599 10.20 -7.83 -4.08
C VAL A 599 11.15 -7.69 -5.26
N LEU A 600 11.04 -8.52 -6.30
CA LEU A 600 11.95 -8.51 -7.45
C LEU A 600 11.45 -7.69 -8.65
N ARG A 601 10.14 -7.65 -8.89
CA ARG A 601 9.49 -6.84 -9.94
C ARG A 601 8.23 -6.16 -9.40
N PRO A 602 8.34 -5.02 -8.67
CA PRO A 602 7.16 -4.21 -8.38
C PRO A 602 6.48 -3.84 -9.71
N ALA A 603 5.14 -3.93 -9.75
CA ALA A 603 4.39 -3.63 -10.96
C ALA A 603 4.74 -2.21 -11.45
N PRO A 604 4.99 -2.01 -12.75
CA PRO A 604 5.05 -0.66 -13.31
C PRO A 604 3.71 0.05 -13.07
N PRO A 605 3.70 1.38 -12.91
CA PRO A 605 2.45 2.15 -12.79
C PRO A 605 1.49 1.71 -13.90
N ALA A 606 0.24 1.46 -13.52
CA ALA A 606 -0.78 0.92 -14.42
C ALA A 606 -0.84 1.78 -15.69
N ARG A 607 -0.52 1.19 -16.84
CA ARG A 607 -0.78 1.83 -18.13
C ARG A 607 -2.28 2.00 -18.25
N THR A 608 -2.73 3.24 -18.40
CA THR A 608 -4.09 3.61 -18.77
C THR A 608 -4.53 2.75 -19.96
N ALA A 609 -5.60 1.97 -19.78
CA ALA A 609 -6.22 1.28 -20.90
C ALA A 609 -6.79 2.34 -21.86
N PRO A 610 -6.65 2.18 -23.19
CA PRO A 610 -7.31 3.07 -24.13
C PRO A 610 -8.83 2.93 -23.99
N PRO A 611 -9.59 4.03 -24.15
CA PRO A 611 -11.04 4.02 -23.95
C PRO A 611 -11.70 3.02 -24.91
N THR A 612 -12.46 2.08 -24.36
CA THR A 612 -13.36 1.22 -25.11
C THR A 612 -14.43 2.09 -25.77
N GLY A 613 -14.48 2.07 -27.11
CA GLY A 613 -15.43 2.84 -27.90
C GLY A 613 -16.91 2.50 -27.59
N PRO A 614 -17.85 3.39 -27.97
CA PRO A 614 -19.24 3.29 -27.56
C PRO A 614 -19.93 2.06 -28.15
N VAL A 615 -20.57 1.29 -27.27
CA VAL A 615 -21.51 0.22 -27.61
C VAL A 615 -22.68 0.85 -28.37
N ARG A 616 -22.76 0.60 -29.69
CA ARG A 616 -23.94 0.93 -30.49
C ARG A 616 -25.12 0.10 -30.02
N ALA A 617 -26.10 0.75 -29.39
CA ALA A 617 -27.42 0.17 -29.17
C ALA A 617 -28.11 -0.01 -30.53
N HIS A 618 -28.38 -1.26 -30.90
CA HIS A 618 -29.26 -1.60 -32.01
C HIS A 618 -30.71 -1.27 -31.61
N MET A 619 -31.27 -0.19 -32.15
CA MET A 619 -32.72 -0.02 -32.25
C MET A 619 -33.22 -0.79 -33.48
N SER A 620 -34.12 -1.76 -33.26
CA SER A 620 -34.95 -2.35 -34.32
C SER A 620 -36.03 -1.36 -34.78
N PRO A 621 -36.36 -1.30 -36.07
CA PRO A 621 -37.47 -0.48 -36.56
C PRO A 621 -38.80 -1.19 -36.34
N GLY A 622 -39.79 -0.46 -35.83
CA GLY A 622 -41.18 -0.90 -35.83
C GLY A 622 -41.73 -0.95 -37.26
N GLY A 623 -42.18 -2.13 -37.67
CA GLY A 623 -43.05 -2.34 -38.83
C GLY A 623 -44.50 -2.45 -38.36
N GLY A 624 -45.40 -1.75 -39.06
CA GLY A 624 -46.83 -1.77 -38.81
C GLY A 624 -47.52 -3.12 -39.01
N GLY A 625 -48.70 -3.23 -38.42
CA GLY A 625 -49.60 -4.38 -38.41
C GLY A 625 -50.44 -4.36 -37.16
#